data_AF-A0A4R5K618-F1
#
_entry.id   AF-A0A4R5K618-F1
#
_cell.length_a   1.000
_cell.length_b   1.000
_cell.length_c   1.000
_cell.angle_alpha   90.00
_cell.angle_beta   90.00
_cell.angle_gamma   90.00
#
_symmetry.space_group_name_H-M   'P 1'
#
loop_
_entity.id
_entity.type
_entity.pdbx_description
1 polymer ?
#
loop_
_entity_poly.entity_id
_entity_poly.type
_entity_poly.pdbx_seq_one_letter_code
_entity_poly.pdbx_strand_id
1 'polypeptide(L)'
;MSDEQNIEKVRTKFYSNLGGSLENNAFKVGNGVYKLTGNFFHGAGVMNMEIQLIKNNGESILFPPVTFQTPGVMPNDIVIENEG
;
A
#
# COMPACT_ATOMS: atom_id res chain seq x y z
N MET A 1 -24.64 -6.09 -14.81
CA MET A 1 -23.80 -4.91 -14.55
C MET A 1 -22.49 -5.42 -13.98
N SER A 2 -21.33 -5.06 -14.54
CA SER A 2 -20.06 -5.48 -13.94
C SER A 2 -19.89 -4.79 -12.59
N ASP A 3 -19.44 -5.53 -11.58
CA ASP A 3 -19.27 -5.03 -10.20
C ASP A 3 -18.40 -3.76 -10.11
N GLU A 4 -17.57 -3.51 -11.12
CA GLU A 4 -16.72 -2.32 -11.27
C GLU A 4 -17.48 -0.98 -11.28
N GLN A 5 -18.74 -0.96 -11.71
CA GLN A 5 -19.54 0.27 -11.72
C GLN A 5 -20.10 0.65 -10.34
N ASN A 6 -20.08 -0.28 -9.39
CA ASN A 6 -20.67 -0.10 -8.07
C ASN A 6 -19.66 0.19 -6.96
N ILE A 7 -18.38 0.37 -7.29
CA ILE A 7 -17.32 0.66 -6.31
C ILE A 7 -17.23 2.17 -6.10
N GLU A 8 -17.45 2.61 -4.85
CA GLU A 8 -17.30 4.00 -4.42
C GLU A 8 -15.83 4.34 -4.19
N LYS A 9 -15.12 3.48 -3.44
CA LYS A 9 -13.73 3.70 -3.05
C LYS A 9 -13.01 2.39 -2.77
N VAL A 10 -11.69 2.45 -2.91
CA VAL A 10 -10.77 1.36 -2.57
C VAL A 10 -9.81 1.87 -1.53
N ARG A 11 -9.91 1.34 -0.31
CA ARG A 11 -9.01 1.68 0.80
C ARG A 11 -7.93 0.61 0.89
N THR A 12 -6.72 1.06 1.19
CA THR A 12 -5.59 0.20 1.49
C THR A 12 -4.97 0.60 2.81
N LYS A 13 -4.49 -0.38 3.56
CA LYS A 13 -3.74 -0.17 4.79
C LYS A 13 -2.44 -0.95 4.71
N PHE A 14 -1.34 -0.24 4.81
CA PHE A 14 0.00 -0.79 4.92
C PHE A 14 0.40 -0.87 6.38
N TYR A 15 1.01 -1.97 6.81
CA TYR A 15 1.52 -2.11 8.17
C TYR A 15 2.70 -3.08 8.21
N SER A 16 3.59 -2.86 9.18
CA SER A 16 4.73 -3.74 9.44
C SER A 16 4.57 -4.46 10.77
N ASN A 17 5.26 -5.59 10.94
CA ASN A 17 5.33 -6.28 12.23
C ASN A 17 6.20 -5.52 13.25
N LEU A 18 7.02 -4.56 12.79
CA LEU A 18 7.89 -3.72 13.62
C LEU A 18 7.17 -2.48 14.14
N GLY A 19 5.90 -2.31 13.81
CA GLY A 19 5.10 -1.13 14.16
C GLY A 19 4.93 -0.16 13.00
N GLY A 20 4.00 0.77 13.16
CA GLY A 20 3.61 1.74 12.14
C GLY A 20 2.58 1.18 11.14
N SER A 21 1.62 2.03 10.78
CA SER A 21 0.66 1.75 9.73
C SER A 21 0.31 3.02 8.98
N LEU A 22 0.04 2.88 7.68
CA LEU A 22 -0.42 3.97 6.82
C LEU A 22 -1.67 3.53 6.06
N GLU A 23 -2.69 4.37 6.05
CA GLU A 23 -3.88 4.16 5.23
C GLU A 23 -3.86 5.10 4.02
N ASN A 24 -4.30 4.58 2.87
CA ASN A 24 -4.43 5.36 1.65
C ASN A 24 -5.60 4.86 0.80
N ASN A 25 -6.22 5.76 0.04
CA ASN A 25 -7.26 5.44 -0.93
C ASN A 25 -6.65 5.32 -2.33
N ALA A 26 -6.90 4.22 -3.02
CA ALA A 26 -6.54 4.09 -4.41
C ALA A 26 -7.52 4.87 -5.29
N PHE A 27 -7.02 5.52 -6.34
CA PHE A 27 -7.87 6.22 -7.31
C PHE A 27 -8.12 5.34 -8.52
N LYS A 28 -9.34 5.44 -9.07
CA LYS A 28 -9.76 4.68 -10.24
C LYS A 28 -9.11 5.26 -11.50
N VAL A 29 -8.53 4.40 -12.33
CA VAL A 29 -7.96 4.80 -13.63
C VAL A 29 -8.73 4.24 -14.83
N GLY A 30 -9.81 3.47 -14.58
CA GLY A 30 -10.69 2.88 -15.60
C GLY A 30 -10.54 1.36 -15.70
N ASN A 31 -11.51 0.68 -16.33
CA ASN A 31 -11.49 -0.77 -16.61
C ASN A 31 -11.13 -1.64 -15.38
N GLY A 32 -11.76 -1.36 -14.23
CA GLY A 32 -11.47 -2.07 -12.98
C GLY A 32 -10.10 -1.81 -12.35
N VAL A 33 -9.26 -0.96 -12.95
CA VAL A 33 -7.91 -0.67 -12.45
C VAL A 33 -7.95 0.49 -11.47
N TYR A 34 -7.25 0.30 -10.35
CA TYR A 34 -7.02 1.30 -9.30
C TYR A 34 -5.52 1.48 -9.09
N LYS A 35 -5.09 2.72 -8.83
CA LYS A 35 -3.69 3.04 -8.58
C LYS A 35 -3.51 3.64 -7.19
N LEU A 36 -2.41 3.25 -6.56
CA LEU A 36 -1.90 3.85 -5.33
C LEU A 36 -0.67 4.68 -5.68
N THR A 37 -0.58 5.86 -5.07
CA THR A 37 0.57 6.75 -5.20
C THR A 37 1.02 7.18 -3.81
N GLY A 38 2.32 7.26 -3.61
CA GLY A 38 2.93 7.63 -2.33
C GLY A 38 4.20 6.83 -2.07
N ASN A 39 4.85 7.15 -0.96
CA ASN A 39 6.03 6.45 -0.48
C ASN A 39 5.60 5.53 0.66
N PHE A 40 5.41 4.24 0.36
CA PHE A 40 4.86 3.25 1.30
C PHE A 40 5.94 2.36 1.93
N PHE A 41 7.09 2.28 1.28
CA PHE A 41 8.16 1.34 1.59
C PHE A 41 9.45 2.12 1.87
N HIS A 42 9.72 2.36 3.15
CA HIS A 42 10.86 3.17 3.60
C HIS A 42 11.92 2.38 4.36
N GLY A 43 11.68 1.11 4.64
CA GLY A 43 12.57 0.28 5.43
C GLY A 43 12.59 -1.16 4.93
N ALA A 44 13.67 -1.84 5.27
CA ALA A 44 13.79 -3.27 5.07
C ALA A 44 12.78 -4.02 5.95
N GLY A 45 12.27 -5.15 5.46
CA GLY A 45 11.47 -6.07 6.27
C GLY A 45 10.19 -6.53 5.58
N VAL A 46 9.27 -7.00 6.42
CA VAL A 46 7.98 -7.54 5.99
C VAL A 46 6.91 -6.45 6.10
N MET A 47 6.27 -6.17 4.97
CA MET A 47 5.16 -5.23 4.88
C MET A 47 3.90 -5.96 4.45
N ASN A 48 2.79 -5.70 5.13
CA ASN A 48 1.49 -6.26 4.78
C ASN A 48 0.59 -5.14 4.23
N MET A 49 -0.30 -5.52 3.32
CA MET A 49 -1.29 -4.65 2.73
C MET A 49 -2.67 -5.29 2.81
N GLU A 50 -3.57 -4.64 3.53
CA GLU A 50 -5.01 -4.92 3.49
C GLU A 50 -5.66 -4.09 2.39
N ILE A 51 -6.60 -4.70 1.66
CA ILE A 51 -7.37 -4.02 0.60
C ILE A 51 -8.85 -4.18 0.93
N GLN A 52 -9.56 -3.05 0.98
CA GLN A 52 -10.99 -2.98 1.20
C GLN A 52 -11.66 -2.24 0.04
N LEU A 53 -12.58 -2.91 -0.65
CA LEU A 53 -13.49 -2.27 -1.59
C LEU A 53 -14.74 -1.83 -0.81
N ILE A 54 -15.18 -0.60 -1.05
CA ILE A 54 -16.42 -0.08 -0.49
C ILE A 54 -17.31 0.29 -1.67
N LYS A 55 -18.49 -0.33 -1.72
CA LYS A 55 -19.48 -0.13 -2.77
C LYS A 55 -20.36 1.09 -2.46
N ASN A 56 -21.00 1.64 -3.48
CA ASN A 56 -21.91 2.79 -3.37
C ASN A 56 -23.12 2.53 -2.44
N ASN A 57 -23.46 1.26 -2.18
CA ASN A 57 -24.51 0.86 -1.24
C ASN A 57 -24.01 0.71 0.21
N GLY A 58 -22.74 1.03 0.49
CA GLY A 58 -22.10 0.88 1.79
C GLY A 58 -21.55 -0.52 2.09
N GLU A 59 -21.81 -1.52 1.25
CA GLU A 59 -21.26 -2.86 1.40
C GLU A 59 -19.73 -2.84 1.22
N SER A 60 -19.02 -3.61 2.03
CA SER A 60 -17.57 -3.70 1.98
C SER A 60 -17.10 -5.11 1.67
N ILE A 61 -16.12 -5.25 0.78
CA ILE A 61 -15.43 -6.51 0.49
C ILE A 61 -13.98 -6.34 0.97
N LEU A 62 -13.56 -7.21 1.90
CA LEU A 62 -12.18 -7.28 2.37
C LEU A 62 -11.46 -8.40 1.63
N PHE A 63 -10.29 -8.09 1.08
CA PHE A 63 -9.43 -9.09 0.45
C PHE A 63 -8.46 -9.67 1.48
N PRO A 64 -8.01 -10.92 1.31
CA PRO A 64 -6.90 -11.45 2.09
C PRO A 64 -5.69 -10.51 2.01
N PRO A 65 -4.99 -10.26 3.13
CA PRO A 65 -3.81 -9.42 3.13
C PRO A 65 -2.73 -9.95 2.18
N VAL A 66 -2.06 -9.02 1.50
CA VAL A 66 -0.90 -9.32 0.65
C VAL A 66 0.36 -8.94 1.40
N THR A 67 1.35 -9.82 1.38
CA THR A 67 2.65 -9.59 2.03
C THR A 67 3.73 -9.29 1.01
N PHE A 68 4.53 -8.27 1.30
CA PHE A 68 5.69 -7.82 0.53
C PHE A 68 6.95 -8.01 1.37
N GLN A 69 8.00 -8.52 0.73
CA GLN A 69 9.35 -8.57 1.29
C GLN A 69 10.15 -7.42 0.69
N THR A 70 10.39 -6.38 1.49
CA THR A 70 11.20 -5.23 1.09
C THR A 70 12.66 -5.47 1.47
N PRO A 71 13.56 -5.66 0.49
CA PRO A 71 14.97 -5.88 0.79
C PRO A 71 15.59 -4.61 1.37
N GLY A 72 16.48 -4.80 2.34
CA GLY A 72 17.37 -3.76 2.83
C GLY A 72 18.80 -4.18 2.57
N VAL A 73 19.46 -3.52 1.63
CA VAL A 73 20.91 -3.44 1.66
C VAL A 73 21.21 -2.16 2.41
N MET A 74 21.70 -2.26 3.65
CA MET A 74 22.41 -1.14 4.26
C MET A 74 23.83 -1.19 3.69
N PRO A 75 24.25 -0.23 2.85
CA PRO A 75 25.64 -0.15 2.43
C PRO A 75 26.49 0.06 3.69
N ASN A 76 27.46 -0.82 3.94
CA ASN A 76 28.41 -0.62 5.03
C ASN A 76 29.43 0.49 4.72
N ASP A 77 29.41 1.01 3.50
CA ASP A 77 30.47 1.84 2.92
C ASP A 77 30.04 3.32 2.77
N ILE A 78 29.24 3.85 3.71
CA ILE A 78 29.02 5.30 3.74
C ILE A 78 30.32 5.96 4.25
N VAL A 79 31.22 6.27 3.32
CA VAL A 79 32.27 7.26 3.56
C VAL A 79 31.57 8.61 3.63
N ILE A 80 31.34 9.10 4.85
CA ILE A 80 30.93 10.49 5.05
C ILE A 80 32.16 11.34 4.76
N GLU A 81 32.29 11.82 3.53
CA GLU A 81 33.20 12.93 3.25
C GLU A 81 32.67 14.14 4.01
N ASN A 82 33.35 14.53 5.09
CA ASN A 82 33.11 15.82 5.72
C ASN A 82 33.54 16.89 4.72
N GLU A 83 32.58 17.51 4.03
CA GLU A 83 32.84 18.76 3.31
C GLU A 83 33.06 19.87 4.34
N GLY A 84 34.32 20.28 4.50
CA GLY A 84 34.72 21.61 5.00
C GLY A 84 34.87 21.78 6.51
#